data_AF-A0A2L2WSD1-F1
#
_entry.id   AF-A0A2L2WSD1-F1
#
_cell.length_a   1.000
_cell.length_b   1.000
_cell.length_c   1.000
_cell.angle_alpha   90.00
_cell.angle_beta   90.00
_cell.angle_gamma   90.00
#
_symmetry.space_group_name_H-M   'P 1'
#
loop_
_entity.id
_entity.type
_entity.pdbx_description
1 polymer ?
#
loop_
_entity_poly.entity_id
_entity_poly.type
_entity_poly.pdbx_seq_one_letter_code
_entity_poly.pdbx_strand_id
1 'polypeptide(L)'
;MNMTFKIRQLWKYLRVQDDEILIVRSYNKRARKDEYVIAEATSDGLKISIMSELPELRSDRPFQMIQQRDSSGHHIIPSVTQLIKDKVSDY
;
A
#
# COMPACT_ATOMS: atom_id res chain seq x y z
N MET A 1 -3.02 15.15 -3.41
CA MET A 1 -2.61 14.56 -2.13
C MET A 1 -1.36 13.71 -2.34
N ASN A 2 -0.31 13.91 -1.53
CA ASN A 2 0.99 13.25 -1.68
C ASN A 2 0.89 11.73 -1.41
N MET A 3 1.53 10.90 -2.25
CA MET A 3 1.58 9.43 -2.10
C MET A 3 2.15 9.03 -0.73
N THR A 4 3.27 9.63 -0.32
CA THR A 4 3.90 9.38 0.99
C THR A 4 2.93 9.61 2.14
N PHE A 5 2.10 10.64 2.04
CA PHE A 5 1.09 10.95 3.06
C PHE A 5 -0.01 9.88 3.09
N LYS A 6 -0.52 9.44 1.94
CA LYS A 6 -1.50 8.35 1.84
C LYS A 6 -0.96 7.06 2.46
N ILE A 7 0.26 6.67 2.11
CA ILE A 7 0.87 5.44 2.64
C ILE A 7 1.05 5.52 4.16
N ARG A 8 1.49 6.67 4.70
CA ARG A 8 1.56 6.88 6.17
C ARG A 8 0.20 6.76 6.85
N GLN A 9 -0.86 7.28 6.23
CA GLN A 9 -2.23 7.15 6.74
C GLN A 9 -2.70 5.68 6.73
N LEU A 10 -2.44 4.96 5.63
CA LEU A 10 -2.75 3.54 5.50
C LEU A 10 -2.00 2.69 6.53
N TRP A 11 -0.69 2.91 6.70
CA TRP A 11 0.14 2.25 7.70
C TRP A 11 -0.48 2.35 9.10
N LYS A 12 -0.83 3.58 9.51
CA LYS A 12 -1.44 3.84 10.82
C LYS A 12 -2.84 3.22 10.95
N TYR A 13 -3.66 3.32 9.91
CA TYR A 13 -5.03 2.81 9.94
C TYR A 13 -5.07 1.28 10.03
N LEU A 14 -4.22 0.60 9.26
CA LEU A 14 -4.09 -0.86 9.26
C LEU A 14 -3.34 -1.41 10.48
N ARG A 15 -2.74 -0.54 11.30
CA ARG A 15 -1.94 -0.90 12.47
C ARG A 15 -0.81 -1.87 12.11
N VAL A 16 -0.14 -1.60 10.98
CA VAL A 16 1.04 -2.35 10.53
C VAL A 16 2.13 -2.24 11.59
N GLN A 17 2.65 -3.38 12.04
CA GLN A 17 3.71 -3.47 13.03
C GLN A 17 5.07 -3.07 12.45
N ASP A 18 6.03 -2.74 13.31
CA ASP A 18 7.35 -2.27 12.87
C ASP A 18 8.19 -3.38 12.19
N ASP A 19 7.91 -4.65 12.50
CA ASP A 19 8.52 -5.81 11.86
C ASP A 19 7.80 -6.25 10.57
N GLU A 20 6.63 -5.65 10.28
CA GLU A 20 5.84 -5.91 9.07
C GLU A 20 6.25 -5.03 7.89
N ILE A 21 5.89 -5.47 6.68
CA ILE A 21 5.95 -4.65 5.46
C ILE A 21 4.52 -4.34 5.00
N LEU A 22 4.26 -3.10 4.60
CA LEU A 22 3.05 -2.73 3.86
C LEU A 22 3.36 -2.65 2.36
N ILE A 23 2.64 -3.44 1.57
CA ILE A 23 2.76 -3.49 0.12
C ILE A 23 1.47 -2.96 -0.50
N VAL A 24 1.56 -1.90 -1.32
CA VAL A 24 0.41 -1.35 -2.04
C VAL A 24 0.66 -1.41 -3.53
N ARG A 25 -0.15 -2.18 -4.24
CA ARG A 25 -0.12 -2.22 -5.70
C ARG A 25 -0.81 -0.97 -6.26
N SER A 26 -0.17 -0.31 -7.21
CA SER A 26 -0.69 0.91 -7.83
C SER A 26 -0.34 0.98 -9.31
N TYR A 27 -1.24 1.52 -10.13
CA TYR A 27 -1.02 1.66 -11.56
C TYR A 27 -0.23 2.94 -11.86
N ASN A 28 0.93 2.79 -12.49
CA ASN A 28 1.71 3.91 -12.99
C ASN A 28 1.24 4.28 -14.40
N LYS A 29 0.53 5.41 -14.48
CA LYS A 29 -0.02 5.94 -15.73
C LYS A 29 1.03 6.29 -16.78
N ARG A 30 2.26 6.65 -16.37
CA ARG A 30 3.34 7.00 -17.31
C ARG A 30 3.94 5.75 -17.94
N ALA A 31 4.20 4.73 -17.12
CA ALA A 31 4.79 3.47 -17.58
C ALA A 31 3.76 2.45 -18.10
N ARG A 32 2.46 2.76 -17.97
CA ARG A 32 1.32 1.88 -18.34
C ARG A 32 1.41 0.48 -17.75
N LYS A 33 1.91 0.39 -16.52
CA LYS A 33 2.10 -0.87 -15.79
C LYS A 33 1.83 -0.67 -14.31
N ASP A 34 1.58 -1.77 -13.61
CA ASP A 34 1.51 -1.75 -12.17
C ASP A 34 2.90 -1.62 -11.55
N GLU A 35 2.93 -1.00 -10.37
CA GLU A 35 4.08 -0.81 -9.52
C GLU A 35 3.68 -1.12 -8.08
N TYR A 36 4.67 -1.43 -7.25
CA TYR A 36 4.49 -1.78 -5.86
C TYR A 36 5.13 -0.72 -4.99
N VAL A 37 4.30 -0.05 -4.20
CA VAL A 37 4.75 0.87 -3.17
C VAL A 37 4.96 0.07 -1.89
N ILE A 38 6.20 -0.01 -1.46
CA ILE A 38 6.63 -0.75 -0.29
C ILE A 38 6.88 0.25 0.83
N ALA A 39 6.25 0.03 1.99
CA ALA A 39 6.55 0.77 3.19
C ALA A 39 7.04 -0.19 4.28
N GLU A 40 8.08 0.23 4.99
CA GLU A 40 8.68 -0.52 6.09
C GLU A 40 9.17 0.45 7.16
N ALA A 41 9.08 0.05 8.43
CA ALA A 41 9.66 0.82 9.51
C ALA A 41 11.18 0.65 9.52
N THR A 42 11.91 1.76 9.67
CA THR A 42 13.35 1.79 9.89
C THR A 42 13.66 2.63 11.14
N SER A 43 14.92 2.63 11.57
CA SER A 43 15.43 3.49 12.65
C SER A 43 15.09 4.97 12.46
N ASP A 44 14.98 5.43 11.21
CA ASP A 44 14.71 6.81 10.81
C ASP A 44 13.22 7.07 10.53
N GLY A 45 12.36 6.10 10.85
CA GLY A 45 10.92 6.15 10.65
C GLY A 45 10.45 5.36 9.42
N LEU A 46 9.30 5.74 8.86
CA LEU A 46 8.71 4.97 7.77
C LEU A 46 9.43 5.25 6.44
N LYS A 47 10.16 4.25 5.95
CA LYS A 47 10.77 4.25 4.63
C LYS A 47 9.74 3.80 3.59
N ILE A 48 9.67 4.51 2.47
CA ILE A 48 8.76 4.19 1.37
C ILE A 48 9.59 4.07 0.08
N SER A 49 9.45 2.94 -0.61
CA SER A 49 10.14 2.62 -1.85
C SER A 49 9.13 2.24 -2.93
N ILE A 50 9.48 2.40 -4.20
CA ILE A 50 8.65 1.98 -5.34
C ILE A 50 9.44 0.96 -6.14
N MET A 51 8.81 -0.17 -6.45
CA MET A 51 9.40 -1.24 -7.25
C MET A 51 8.48 -1.56 -8.43
N SER A 52 9.08 -1.94 -9.57
CA SER A 52 8.30 -2.38 -10.74
C SER A 52 7.72 -3.78 -10.58
N GLU A 53 8.26 -4.57 -9.67
CA GLU A 53 7.90 -5.96 -9.43
C GLU A 53 7.59 -6.18 -7.96
N LEU A 54 6.83 -7.24 -7.66
CA LEU A 54 6.54 -7.62 -6.28
C LEU A 54 7.87 -7.99 -5.60
N PRO A 55 8.18 -7.44 -4.41
CA PRO A 55 9.41 -7.80 -3.72
C PRO A 55 9.40 -9.27 -3.32
N GLU A 56 10.58 -9.86 -3.17
CA GLU A 56 10.70 -11.20 -2.59
C GLU A 56 10.14 -11.20 -1.16
N LEU A 57 9.08 -11.98 -0.98
CA LEU A 57 8.42 -12.13 0.31
C LEU A 57 9.13 -13.23 1.10
N ARG A 58 9.69 -12.86 2.24
CA ARG A 58 10.39 -13.80 3.11
C ARG A 58 9.46 -14.31 4.20
N SER A 59 9.51 -15.60 4.48
CA SER A 59 8.65 -16.25 5.49
C SER A 59 8.86 -15.72 6.91
N ASP A 60 10.05 -15.19 7.19
CA ASP A 60 10.43 -14.59 8.47
C ASP A 60 10.01 -13.12 8.61
N ARG A 61 9.38 -12.53 7.58
CA ARG A 61 8.94 -11.13 7.59
C ARG A 61 7.46 -11.01 7.22
N PRO A 62 6.56 -10.80 8.20
CA PRO A 62 5.14 -10.65 7.91
C PRO A 62 4.88 -9.43 7.02
N PHE A 63 3.81 -9.49 6.24
CA PHE A 63 3.44 -8.40 5.34
C PHE A 63 1.93 -8.26 5.21
N GLN A 64 1.49 -7.05 4.92
CA GLN A 64 0.13 -6.71 4.56
C GLN A 64 0.12 -6.17 3.13
N MET A 65 -0.83 -6.63 2.32
CA MET A 65 -0.93 -6.22 0.91
C MET A 65 -2.28 -5.61 0.59
N ILE A 66 -2.27 -4.44 -0.06
CA ILE A 66 -3.47 -3.76 -0.58
C ILE A 66 -3.46 -3.83 -2.11
N GLN A 67 -4.55 -4.35 -2.68
CA GLN A 67 -4.76 -4.46 -4.13
C GLN A 67 -6.13 -3.92 -4.55
N GLN A 68 -6.40 -2.65 -4.25
CA GLN A 68 -7.67 -2.03 -4.59
C GLN A 68 -7.66 -1.50 -6.03
N ARG A 69 -8.78 -1.68 -6.75
CA ARG A 69 -8.99 -1.15 -8.09
C ARG A 69 -9.99 0.00 -8.08
N ASP A 70 -9.82 0.94 -9.00
CA ASP A 70 -10.84 1.93 -9.30
C ASP A 70 -11.91 1.38 -10.27
N SER A 71 -12.90 2.20 -10.60
CA SER A 71 -13.96 1.85 -11.55
C SER A 71 -13.47 1.59 -12.98
N SER A 72 -12.24 2.01 -13.30
CA SER A 72 -11.60 1.73 -14.60
C SER A 72 -10.80 0.42 -14.58
N GLY A 73 -10.80 -0.31 -13.46
CA GLY A 73 -10.08 -1.56 -13.28
C GLY A 73 -8.59 -1.40 -12.99
N HIS A 74 -8.08 -0.18 -12.84
CA HIS A 74 -6.67 0.06 -12.54
C HIS A 74 -6.41 0.01 -11.03
N HIS A 75 -5.26 -0.52 -10.62
CA HIS A 75 -4.88 -0.52 -9.20
C HIS A 75 -4.62 0.91 -8.72
N ILE A 76 -5.11 1.23 -7.53
CA ILE A 76 -4.95 2.53 -6.91
C ILE A 76 -4.42 2.41 -5.49
N ILE A 77 -3.79 3.47 -5.01
CA ILE A 77 -3.50 3.64 -3.58
C ILE A 77 -4.76 4.25 -2.94
N PRO A 78 -5.54 3.46 -2.19
CA PRO A 78 -6.77 3.95 -1.62
C PRO A 78 -6.50 4.97 -0.52
N SER A 79 -7.52 5.76 -0.19
CA SER A 79 -7.51 6.53 1.05
C SER A 79 -8.08 5.68 2.18
N VAL A 80 -7.75 6.01 3.42
CA VAL A 80 -8.36 5.40 4.60
C VAL A 80 -9.89 5.53 4.56
N THR A 81 -10.41 6.68 4.12
CA THR A 81 -11.85 6.89 3.95
C THR A 81 -12.46 5.91 2.96
N GLN A 82 -11.76 5.58 1.88
CA GLN A 82 -12.25 4.60 0.90
C GLN A 82 -12.30 3.21 1.52
N LEU A 83 -11.23 2.78 2.21
CA LEU A 83 -11.22 1.50 2.92
C LEU A 83 -12.34 1.37 3.96
N ILE A 84 -12.63 2.45 4.69
CA ILE A 84 -13.75 2.48 5.65
C ILE A 84 -15.08 2.30 4.93
N LYS A 85 -15.32 3.03 3.84
CA LYS A 85 -16.56 2.94 3.07
C LYS A 85 -16.77 1.54 2.51
N ASP A 86 -15.72 0.95 1.93
CA ASP A 86 -15.78 -0.39 1.35
C ASP A 86 -16.10 -1.41 2.45
N LYS A 87 -15.45 -1.31 3.63
CA LYS A 87 -15.75 -2.19 4.77
C LYS A 87 -17.19 -2.05 5.28
N VAL A 88 -17.78 -0.85 5.25
CA VAL A 88 -19.17 -0.62 5.66
C VAL A 88 -20.17 -1.11 4.61
N SER A 89 -19.79 -1.08 3.33
CA SER A 89 -20.66 -1.55 2.24
C SER A 89 -20.75 -3.08 2.13
N ASP A 90 -19.83 -3.82 2.75
CA ASP A 90 -19.85 -5.29 2.83
C ASP A 90 -20.81 -5.83 3.94
N TYR A 91 -21.42 -4.94 4.73
CA TYR A 91 -22.41 -5.26 5.78
C TYR A 91 -23.83 -4.84 5.36
#